data_AF-F4XS29-F1
#
_entry.id   AF-F4XS29-F1
#
_cell.length_a   1.000
_cell.length_b   1.000
_cell.length_c   1.000
_cell.angle_alpha   90.00
_cell.angle_beta   90.00
_cell.angle_gamma   90.00
#
_symmetry.space_group_name_H-M   'P 1'
#
loop_
_entity.id
_entity.type
_entity.pdbx_description
1 polymer ?
#
loop_
_entity_poly.entity_id
_entity_poly.type
_entity_poly.pdbx_seq_one_letter_code
_entity_poly.pdbx_strand_id
1 'polypeptide(L)'
;MPNVNVFRGSDASLVLAVDDSESVEGKLADSLIGEYEFSSIVGRLQNVTVKVENELRPYHEIGKRFPTELRPGNINVSGFVQRAHVNGALIRLLLGDGATSPPPIAAIPQPSFNIVIALKNPAFPDQSSTLTVFGVKFESWSFQLPEDDFVMEGVSFKALRISAEEKG
;
A
#
# COMPACT_ATOMS: atom_id res chain seq x y z
N MET A 1 22.57 13.62 -6.14
CA MET A 1 21.26 13.40 -6.79
C MET A 1 20.38 12.64 -5.81
N PRO A 2 19.19 13.14 -5.45
CA PRO A 2 18.28 12.40 -4.57
C PRO A 2 17.81 11.11 -5.27
N ASN A 3 17.62 10.05 -4.49
CA ASN A 3 17.24 8.73 -4.99
C ASN A 3 15.80 8.77 -5.54
N VAL A 4 15.64 8.71 -6.87
CA VAL A 4 14.36 8.95 -7.58
C VAL A 4 13.33 7.80 -7.40
N ASN A 5 13.76 6.69 -6.79
CA ASN A 5 12.93 5.49 -6.62
C ASN A 5 12.18 5.44 -5.28
N VAL A 6 12.33 6.50 -4.46
CA VAL A 6 11.70 6.58 -3.14
C VAL A 6 10.74 7.76 -3.12
N PHE A 7 9.44 7.46 -3.11
CA PHE A 7 8.39 8.47 -2.98
C PHE A 7 8.07 8.66 -1.51
N ARG A 8 8.03 9.92 -1.05
CA ARG A 8 7.70 10.28 0.33
C ARG A 8 6.52 11.24 0.34
N GLY A 9 5.47 10.87 1.04
CA GLY A 9 4.33 11.75 1.34
C GLY A 9 4.26 12.01 2.84
N SER A 10 4.00 13.26 3.24
CA SER A 10 3.72 13.60 4.64
C SER A 10 2.39 13.00 5.07
N ASP A 11 1.39 13.04 4.19
CA ASP A 11 0.01 12.63 4.45
C ASP A 11 -0.51 11.76 3.30
N ALA A 12 -1.19 10.66 3.67
CA ALA A 12 -1.83 9.76 2.74
C ALA A 12 -3.13 9.20 3.32
N SER A 13 -4.08 8.83 2.47
CA SER A 13 -5.31 8.18 2.86
C SER A 13 -5.26 6.69 2.51
N LEU A 14 -5.66 5.86 3.46
CA LEU A 14 -5.87 4.43 3.25
C LEU A 14 -7.32 4.20 2.83
N VAL A 15 -7.50 3.55 1.69
CA VAL A 15 -8.80 3.29 1.06
C VAL A 15 -8.95 1.80 0.84
N LEU A 16 -10.15 1.25 1.03
CA LEU A 16 -10.43 -0.13 0.64
C LEU A 16 -10.46 -0.27 -0.88
N ALA A 17 -9.85 -1.33 -1.42
CA ALA A 17 -9.78 -1.54 -2.86
C ALA A 17 -11.10 -2.12 -3.40
N VAL A 18 -12.11 -1.25 -3.54
CA VAL A 18 -13.45 -1.57 -4.08
C VAL A 18 -13.42 -1.82 -5.61
N ASP A 19 -12.40 -1.31 -6.29
CA ASP A 19 -12.29 -1.37 -7.76
C ASP A 19 -12.05 -2.80 -8.31
N ASP A 20 -11.91 -3.80 -7.44
CA ASP A 20 -11.70 -5.21 -7.79
C ASP A 20 -12.87 -6.10 -7.34
N SER A 21 -14.10 -5.67 -7.64
CA SER A 21 -15.35 -6.35 -7.25
C SER A 21 -15.50 -7.79 -7.77
N GLU A 22 -14.66 -8.20 -8.73
CA GLU A 22 -14.64 -9.56 -9.25
C GLU A 22 -13.81 -10.52 -8.38
N SER A 23 -12.79 -10.02 -7.69
CA SER A 23 -11.93 -10.85 -6.83
C SER A 23 -12.58 -11.15 -5.47
N VAL A 24 -12.14 -12.25 -4.86
CA VAL A 24 -12.59 -12.65 -3.52
C VAL A 24 -12.23 -11.58 -2.48
N GLU A 25 -11.10 -10.89 -2.68
CA GLU A 25 -10.60 -9.85 -1.77
C GLU A 25 -11.42 -8.56 -1.89
N GLY A 26 -11.83 -8.17 -3.10
CA GLY A 26 -12.72 -7.02 -3.31
C GLY A 26 -14.14 -7.24 -2.81
N LYS A 27 -14.70 -8.46 -2.96
CA LYS A 27 -16.00 -8.80 -2.37
C LYS A 27 -16.01 -8.73 -0.85
N LEU A 28 -14.91 -9.12 -0.20
CA LEU A 28 -14.76 -8.94 1.24
C LEU A 28 -14.68 -7.47 1.61
N ALA A 29 -13.95 -6.66 0.84
CA ALA A 29 -13.90 -5.22 1.04
C ALA A 29 -15.30 -4.58 0.94
N ASP A 30 -16.09 -4.94 -0.08
CA ASP A 30 -17.47 -4.46 -0.25
C ASP A 30 -18.41 -4.89 0.87
N SER A 31 -18.32 -6.16 1.29
CA SER A 31 -19.12 -6.67 2.41
C SER A 31 -18.82 -5.92 3.70
N LEU A 32 -17.55 -5.58 3.96
CA LEU A 32 -17.13 -4.88 5.16
C LEU A 32 -17.51 -3.39 5.13
N ILE A 33 -17.50 -2.75 3.96
CA ILE A 33 -18.03 -1.38 3.79
C ILE A 33 -19.52 -1.35 4.10
N GLY A 34 -20.28 -2.31 3.57
CA GLY A 34 -21.71 -2.43 3.80
C GLY A 34 -22.08 -2.74 5.25
N GLU A 35 -21.31 -3.60 5.93
CA GLU A 35 -21.60 -4.01 7.31
C GLU A 35 -21.42 -2.88 8.33
N TYR A 36 -20.48 -1.97 8.09
CA TYR A 36 -20.11 -0.92 9.05
C TYR A 36 -20.41 0.51 8.61
N GLU A 37 -21.11 0.67 7.47
CA GLU A 37 -21.35 1.98 6.83
C GLU A 37 -20.08 2.83 6.70
N PHE A 38 -18.92 2.20 6.44
CA PHE A 38 -17.67 2.93 6.38
C PHE A 38 -17.64 3.85 5.17
N SER A 39 -17.08 5.05 5.37
CA SER A 39 -16.48 5.78 4.26
C SER A 39 -15.42 4.88 3.63
N SER A 40 -15.29 4.89 2.30
CA SER A 40 -14.26 4.13 1.59
C SER A 40 -12.84 4.40 2.13
N ILE A 41 -12.64 5.54 2.81
CA ILE A 41 -11.45 5.90 3.57
C ILE A 41 -11.52 5.25 4.97
N VAL A 42 -10.62 4.31 5.22
CA VAL A 42 -10.56 3.53 6.47
C VAL A 42 -9.44 3.98 7.42
N GLY A 43 -8.56 4.88 6.97
CA GLY A 43 -7.52 5.45 7.82
C GLY A 43 -6.72 6.57 7.18
N ARG A 44 -5.95 7.26 8.01
CA ARG A 44 -4.97 8.28 7.62
C ARG A 44 -3.56 7.80 7.95
N LEU A 45 -2.68 7.87 6.97
CA LEU A 45 -1.29 7.44 7.05
C LEU A 45 -0.39 8.67 7.09
N GLN A 46 0.64 8.60 7.94
CA GLN A 46 1.64 9.65 8.10
C GLN A 46 3.04 9.12 7.79
N ASN A 47 3.85 9.97 7.17
CA ASN A 47 5.24 9.68 6.78
C ASN A 47 5.36 8.37 5.99
N VAL A 48 4.63 8.29 4.89
CA VAL A 48 4.63 7.12 4.01
C VAL A 48 5.88 7.16 3.12
N THR A 49 6.61 6.06 3.10
CA THR A 49 7.74 5.83 2.20
C THR A 49 7.42 4.67 1.27
N VAL A 50 7.36 4.94 -0.03
CA VAL A 50 7.18 3.93 -1.07
C VAL A 50 8.51 3.71 -1.77
N LYS A 51 8.90 2.45 -1.92
CA LYS A 51 10.12 2.02 -2.60
C LYS A 51 9.75 1.16 -3.81
N VAL A 52 10.26 1.55 -4.97
CA VAL A 52 10.15 0.77 -6.21
C VAL A 52 11.52 0.18 -6.53
N GLU A 53 11.58 -1.14 -6.58
CA GLU A 53 12.79 -1.88 -6.95
C GLU A 53 12.58 -2.59 -8.28
N ASN A 54 13.40 -2.24 -9.27
CA ASN A 54 13.44 -2.94 -10.54
C ASN A 54 14.57 -3.97 -10.50
N GLU A 55 14.26 -5.24 -10.68
CA GLU A 55 15.29 -6.26 -10.88
C GLU A 55 15.99 -6.01 -12.22
N LEU A 56 17.29 -5.72 -12.19
CA LEU A 56 18.11 -5.57 -13.39
C LEU A 56 19.10 -6.73 -13.44
N ARG A 57 19.07 -7.49 -14.54
CA ARG A 57 19.97 -8.65 -14.72
C ARG A 57 21.02 -8.32 -15.79
N PRO A 58 22.32 -8.43 -15.48
CA PRO A 58 23.38 -8.15 -16.44
C PRO A 58 23.52 -9.30 -17.44
N TYR A 59 23.40 -8.99 -18.73
CA TYR A 59 23.66 -9.92 -19.81
C TYR A 59 25.11 -9.79 -20.28
N HIS A 60 25.82 -10.91 -20.35
CA HIS A 60 27.21 -10.97 -20.82
C HIS A 60 27.27 -11.81 -22.09
N GLU A 61 27.73 -11.20 -23.18
CA GLU A 61 28.11 -11.94 -24.37
C GLU A 61 29.35 -12.80 -24.11
N ILE A 62 29.42 -13.96 -24.76
CA ILE A 62 30.57 -14.88 -24.65
C ILE A 62 31.85 -14.13 -25.02
N GLY A 63 32.83 -14.14 -24.11
CA GLY A 63 34.14 -13.51 -24.30
C GLY A 63 34.26 -12.06 -23.83
N LYS A 64 33.17 -11.42 -23.37
CA LYS A 64 33.23 -10.08 -22.76
C LYS A 64 33.16 -10.15 -21.24
N ARG A 65 33.97 -9.31 -20.57
CA ARG A 65 34.02 -9.19 -19.11
C ARG A 65 33.03 -8.17 -18.54
N PHE A 66 32.59 -7.22 -19.38
CA PHE A 66 31.56 -6.25 -19.02
C PHE A 66 30.22 -6.67 -19.59
N PRO A 67 29.11 -6.41 -18.88
CA PRO A 67 27.78 -6.65 -19.40
C PRO A 67 27.53 -5.76 -20.62
N THR A 68 26.98 -6.35 -21.67
CA THR A 68 26.64 -5.62 -22.90
C THR A 68 25.24 -5.03 -22.85
N GLU A 69 24.37 -5.61 -22.04
CA GLU A 69 22.98 -5.19 -21.90
C GLU A 69 22.50 -5.43 -20.46
N LEU A 70 21.61 -4.55 -19.97
CA LEU A 70 20.84 -4.78 -18.75
C LEU A 70 19.43 -5.20 -19.14
N ARG A 71 19.02 -6.39 -18.74
CA ARG A 71 17.68 -6.89 -19.00
C ARG A 71 16.74 -6.52 -17.84
N PRO A 72 15.59 -5.88 -18.12
CA PRO A 72 14.60 -5.60 -17.10
C PRO A 72 13.93 -6.91 -16.65
N GLY A 73 13.83 -7.08 -15.33
CA GLY A 73 13.11 -8.15 -14.66
C GLY A 73 11.83 -7.63 -14.00
N ASN A 74 11.48 -8.23 -12.87
CA ASN A 74 10.27 -7.88 -12.13
C ASN A 74 10.39 -6.52 -11.45
N ILE A 75 9.24 -5.85 -11.29
CA ILE A 75 9.09 -4.62 -10.53
C ILE A 75 8.48 -5.00 -9.18
N ASN A 76 9.20 -4.74 -8.10
CA ASN A 76 8.74 -4.98 -6.75
C ASN A 76 8.40 -3.64 -6.09
N VAL A 77 7.17 -3.50 -5.63
CA VAL A 77 6.71 -2.31 -4.88
C VAL A 77 6.57 -2.69 -3.42
N SER A 78 7.31 -2.01 -2.57
CA SER A 78 7.24 -2.15 -1.12
C SER A 78 7.22 -0.79 -0.44
N GLY A 79 6.84 -0.75 0.82
CA GLY A 79 6.87 0.50 1.55
C GLY A 79 6.76 0.35 3.05
N PHE A 80 6.89 1.50 3.70
CA PHE A 80 6.83 1.64 5.14
C PHE A 80 5.99 2.86 5.50
N VAL A 81 5.14 2.71 6.51
CA VAL A 81 4.34 3.78 7.10
C VAL A 81 4.75 3.89 8.56
N GLN A 82 5.12 5.11 8.98
CA GLN A 82 5.52 5.33 10.36
C GLN A 82 4.33 5.23 11.31
N ARG A 83 3.23 5.91 10.97
CA ARG A 83 2.04 5.96 11.80
C ARG A 83 0.78 5.90 10.94
N ALA A 84 -0.18 5.07 11.31
CA ALA A 84 -1.49 5.01 10.70
C ALA A 84 -2.57 5.17 11.77
N HIS A 85 -3.40 6.20 11.62
CA HIS A 85 -4.65 6.34 12.37
C HIS A 85 -5.72 5.55 11.63
N VAL A 86 -6.16 4.47 12.25
CA VAL A 86 -7.04 3.49 11.61
C VAL A 86 -8.29 3.29 12.44
N ASN A 87 -9.41 3.01 11.78
CA ASN A 87 -10.63 2.71 12.52
C ASN A 87 -10.48 1.39 13.30
N GLY A 88 -11.12 1.23 14.47
CA GLY A 88 -11.03 0.01 15.27
C GLY A 88 -11.53 -1.24 14.53
N ALA A 89 -12.47 -1.08 13.60
CA ALA A 89 -12.90 -2.17 12.72
C ALA A 89 -11.83 -2.59 11.70
N LEU A 90 -10.76 -1.82 11.53
CA LEU A 90 -9.64 -2.17 10.67
C LEU A 90 -8.93 -3.43 11.16
N ILE A 91 -9.01 -3.79 12.44
CA ILE A 91 -8.53 -5.10 12.92
C ILE A 91 -9.31 -6.25 12.26
N ARG A 92 -10.64 -6.11 12.15
CA ARG A 92 -11.47 -7.05 11.40
C ARG A 92 -11.20 -6.98 9.90
N LEU A 93 -10.87 -5.80 9.36
CA LEU A 93 -10.44 -5.67 7.96
C LEU A 93 -9.07 -6.33 7.70
N LEU A 94 -8.13 -6.34 8.65
CA LEU A 94 -6.81 -6.92 8.46
C LEU A 94 -6.81 -8.44 8.63
N LEU A 95 -7.61 -8.94 9.58
CA LEU A 95 -7.70 -10.36 9.90
C LEU A 95 -8.83 -11.07 9.11
N GLY A 96 -9.67 -10.31 8.41
CA GLY A 96 -10.84 -10.82 7.71
C GLY A 96 -11.74 -11.65 8.64
N ASP A 97 -12.20 -12.79 8.14
CA ASP A 97 -12.99 -13.73 8.93
C ASP A 97 -12.21 -14.36 10.10
N GLY A 98 -10.88 -14.21 10.15
CA GLY A 98 -10.05 -14.64 11.28
C GLY A 98 -10.29 -13.85 12.55
N ALA A 99 -10.90 -12.66 12.46
CA ALA A 99 -11.36 -11.90 13.63
C ALA A 99 -12.72 -12.39 14.17
N THR A 100 -13.40 -13.31 13.47
CA THR A 100 -14.67 -13.88 13.94
C THR A 100 -14.44 -15.07 14.87
N SER A 101 -15.38 -15.30 15.80
CA SER A 101 -15.32 -16.42 16.75
C SER A 101 -16.49 -17.37 16.50
N PRO A 102 -16.26 -18.66 16.19
CA PRO A 102 -14.95 -19.31 15.98
C PRO A 102 -14.33 -18.97 14.61
N PRO A 103 -12.99 -18.94 14.48
CA PRO A 103 -12.34 -18.63 13.21
C PRO A 103 -12.63 -19.73 12.17
N PRO A 104 -12.81 -19.36 10.88
CA PRO A 104 -13.02 -20.34 9.82
C PRO A 104 -11.82 -21.27 9.65
N ILE A 105 -12.09 -22.51 9.27
CA ILE A 105 -11.06 -23.54 8.99
C ILE A 105 -10.52 -23.39 7.55
N ALA A 106 -11.22 -22.64 6.69
CA ALA A 106 -10.84 -22.37 5.32
C ALA A 106 -9.77 -21.25 5.22
N ALA A 107 -9.21 -21.07 4.01
CA ALA A 107 -8.30 -19.96 3.75
C ALA A 107 -8.99 -18.62 4.03
N ILE A 108 -8.38 -17.78 4.86
CA ILE A 108 -8.89 -16.47 5.26
C ILE A 108 -8.26 -15.44 4.33
N PRO A 109 -8.98 -14.90 3.34
CA PRO A 109 -8.40 -13.95 2.40
C PRO A 109 -8.20 -12.62 3.12
N GLN A 110 -7.03 -12.02 2.94
CA GLN A 110 -6.78 -10.67 3.42
C GLN A 110 -7.37 -9.67 2.42
N PRO A 111 -8.22 -8.72 2.86
CA PRO A 111 -8.70 -7.63 2.02
C PRO A 111 -7.55 -6.83 1.42
N SER A 112 -7.73 -6.38 0.18
CA SER A 112 -6.78 -5.53 -0.52
C SER A 112 -7.07 -4.05 -0.23
N PHE A 113 -6.00 -3.27 -0.05
CA PHE A 113 -6.10 -1.84 0.21
C PHE A 113 -5.46 -1.03 -0.90
N ASN A 114 -5.88 0.22 -1.07
CA ASN A 114 -5.20 1.20 -1.89
C ASN A 114 -4.71 2.34 -1.00
N ILE A 115 -3.50 2.84 -1.25
CA ILE A 115 -2.96 4.02 -0.57
C ILE A 115 -2.93 5.16 -1.58
N VAL A 116 -3.56 6.28 -1.24
CA VAL A 116 -3.53 7.50 -2.06
C VAL A 116 -2.68 8.54 -1.34
N ILE A 117 -1.60 8.97 -1.99
CA ILE A 117 -0.61 9.89 -1.45
C ILE A 117 -0.67 11.18 -2.27
N ALA A 118 -0.84 12.31 -1.58
CA ALA A 118 -0.68 13.62 -2.20
C ALA A 118 0.81 14.01 -2.16
N LEU A 119 1.42 14.13 -3.34
CA LEU A 119 2.80 14.59 -3.51
C LEU A 119 2.78 16.06 -3.93
N LYS A 120 3.56 16.87 -3.21
CA LYS A 120 3.88 18.23 -3.66
C LYS A 120 5.14 18.17 -4.50
N ASN A 121 5.11 18.76 -5.69
CA ASN A 121 6.29 18.85 -6.53
C ASN A 121 7.21 19.97 -6.01
N PRO A 122 8.43 19.67 -5.53
CA PRO A 122 9.33 20.71 -5.03
C PRO A 122 9.86 21.63 -6.14
N ALA A 123 9.84 21.18 -7.40
CA ALA A 123 10.25 21.98 -8.55
C ALA A 123 9.12 22.90 -9.05
N PHE A 124 7.85 22.54 -8.82
CA PHE A 124 6.67 23.31 -9.22
C PHE A 124 5.64 23.33 -8.09
N PRO A 125 5.71 24.31 -7.17
CA PRO A 125 4.88 24.35 -5.96
C PRO A 125 3.38 24.42 -6.23
N ASP A 126 2.99 24.96 -7.39
CA ASP A 126 1.60 25.12 -7.81
C ASP A 126 1.01 23.83 -8.41
N GLN A 127 1.85 22.83 -8.70
CA GLN A 127 1.42 21.54 -9.23
C GLN A 127 1.41 20.49 -8.12
N SER A 128 0.31 19.74 -8.06
CA SER A 128 0.17 18.61 -7.14
C SER A 128 0.06 17.32 -7.93
N SER A 129 0.76 16.28 -7.48
CA SER A 129 0.66 14.95 -8.05
C SER A 129 -0.01 14.04 -7.05
N THR A 130 -0.90 13.17 -7.52
CA THR A 130 -1.53 12.13 -6.72
C THR A 130 -0.87 10.81 -7.08
N LEU A 131 -0.26 10.15 -6.10
CA LEU A 131 0.33 8.81 -6.25
C LEU A 131 -0.62 7.80 -5.60
N THR A 132 -1.15 6.88 -6.41
CA THR A 132 -2.01 5.78 -5.94
C THR A 132 -1.24 4.47 -5.98
N VAL A 133 -1.11 3.83 -4.83
CA VAL A 133 -0.54 2.50 -4.66
C VAL A 133 -1.68 1.50 -4.56
N PHE A 134 -1.73 0.53 -5.48
CA PHE A 134 -2.84 -0.41 -5.60
C PHE A 134 -2.49 -1.79 -5.06
N GLY A 135 -3.50 -2.46 -4.49
CA GLY A 135 -3.38 -3.85 -4.03
C GLY A 135 -2.37 -4.00 -2.89
N VAL A 136 -2.38 -3.04 -1.98
CA VAL A 136 -1.54 -2.98 -0.78
C VAL A 136 -1.97 -4.10 0.18
N LYS A 137 -0.99 -4.89 0.60
CA LYS A 137 -1.11 -5.85 1.69
C LYS A 137 -0.06 -5.55 2.75
N PHE A 138 -0.50 -5.52 3.99
CA PHE A 138 0.36 -5.25 5.14
C PHE A 138 1.07 -6.52 5.57
N GLU A 139 2.41 -6.47 5.59
CA GLU A 139 3.28 -7.59 5.95
C GLU A 139 3.52 -7.65 7.46
N SER A 140 3.72 -6.49 8.09
CA SER A 140 3.83 -6.38 9.54
C SER A 140 3.12 -5.13 10.04
N TRP A 141 2.43 -5.26 11.15
CA TRP A 141 1.79 -4.15 11.85
C TRP A 141 1.89 -4.35 13.36
N SER A 142 1.96 -3.24 14.10
CA SER A 142 1.85 -3.23 15.55
C SER A 142 0.88 -2.12 15.96
N PHE A 143 0.04 -2.39 16.94
CA PHE A 143 -0.90 -1.41 17.46
C PHE A 143 -0.46 -0.92 18.83
N GLN A 144 -0.59 0.38 19.05
CA GLN A 144 -0.73 0.92 20.39
C GLN A 144 -2.20 1.28 20.57
N LEU A 145 -2.79 0.86 21.69
CA LEU A 145 -4.16 1.18 22.06
C LEU A 145 -4.17 2.26 23.15
N PRO A 146 -4.04 3.56 22.79
CA PRO A 146 -4.46 4.63 23.68
C PRO A 146 -5.99 4.59 23.88
N GLU A 147 -6.49 5.15 24.99
CA GLU A 147 -7.91 5.10 25.38
C GLU A 147 -8.88 5.60 24.29
N ASP A 148 -8.44 6.53 23.43
CA ASP A 148 -9.33 7.27 22.52
C ASP A 148 -9.12 7.02 21.01
N ASP A 149 -8.07 6.29 20.59
CA ASP A 149 -7.79 6.08 19.15
C ASP A 149 -7.03 4.76 18.89
N PHE A 150 -7.16 4.21 17.69
CA PHE A 150 -6.35 3.07 17.25
C PHE A 150 -5.22 3.55 16.34
N VAL A 151 -4.00 3.41 16.83
CA VAL A 151 -2.81 3.83 16.10
C VAL A 151 -1.96 2.61 15.77
N MET A 152 -1.71 2.39 14.49
CA MET A 152 -0.65 1.48 14.05
C MET A 152 0.66 2.23 13.99
N GLU A 153 1.71 1.62 14.54
CA GLU A 153 3.07 2.12 14.43
C GLU A 153 3.95 1.12 13.67
N GLY A 154 4.81 1.65 12.81
CA GLY A 154 5.83 0.87 12.11
C GLY A 154 5.26 -0.20 11.17
N VAL A 155 4.43 0.22 10.21
CA VAL A 155 3.73 -0.70 9.31
C VAL A 155 4.54 -0.90 8.03
N SER A 156 4.79 -2.16 7.66
CA SER A 156 5.41 -2.51 6.37
C SER A 156 4.37 -3.09 5.42
N PHE A 157 4.50 -2.79 4.12
CA PHE A 157 3.57 -3.28 3.11
C PHE A 157 4.24 -3.64 1.80
N LYS A 158 3.56 -4.48 1.02
CA LYS A 158 3.84 -4.78 -0.38
C LYS A 158 2.62 -4.40 -1.22
N ALA A 159 2.84 -4.03 -2.46
CA ALA A 159 1.79 -3.60 -3.37
C ALA A 159 1.94 -4.24 -4.74
N LEU A 160 0.83 -4.32 -5.49
CA LEU A 160 0.80 -4.88 -6.83
C LEU A 160 1.32 -3.89 -7.88
N ARG A 161 0.92 -2.62 -7.78
CA ARG A 161 1.32 -1.58 -8.74
C ARG A 161 1.19 -0.19 -8.14
N ILE A 162 1.78 0.79 -8.82
CA ILE A 162 1.64 2.21 -8.53
C ILE A 162 1.16 2.96 -9.78
N SER A 163 0.43 4.05 -9.59
CA SER A 163 0.09 5.02 -10.63
C SER A 163 0.30 6.42 -10.09
N ALA A 164 0.79 7.33 -10.92
CA ALA A 164 0.90 8.74 -10.58
C ALA A 164 0.10 9.58 -11.57
N GLU A 165 -0.72 10.48 -11.06
CA GLU A 165 -1.50 11.43 -11.84
C GLU A 165 -1.11 12.86 -11.45
N GLU A 166 -0.78 13.70 -12.43
CA GLU A 166 -0.51 15.12 -12.18
C GLU A 166 -1.80 15.93 -12.33
N LYS A 167 -2.11 16.73 -11.31
CA LYS A 167 -3.14 17.77 -11.41
C LYS A 167 -2.45 19.08 -11.77
N GLY A 168 -2.61 19.47 -13.03
CA GLY A 168 -2.14 20.74 -13.60
C GLY A 168 -2.99 21.93 -13.20
#